data_AF-A0A3B0X8J0-F1
#
_entry.id   AF-A0A3B0X8J0-F1
#
_cell.length_a   1.000
_cell.length_b   1.000
_cell.length_c   1.000
_cell.angle_alpha   90.00
_cell.angle_beta   90.00
_cell.angle_gamma   90.00
#
_symmetry.space_group_name_H-M   'P 1'
#
loop_
_entity.id
_entity.type
_entity.pdbx_description
1 polymer ?
#
loop_
_entity_poly.entity_id
_entity_poly.type
_entity_poly.pdbx_seq_one_letter_code
_entity_poly.pdbx_strand_id
1 'polypeptide(L)' 'MPVITLPDGSQRTFSSPVSVYDVAAEIGPGLAKATLAGKVNDELVDAAF' A
#
# COMPACT_ATOMS: atom_id res chain seq x y z
N MET A 1 5.49 -11.51 -7.45
CA MET A 1 5.79 -10.07 -7.55
C MET A 1 4.46 -9.35 -7.72
N PRO A 2 3.86 -8.83 -6.64
CA PRO A 2 2.62 -8.08 -6.77
C PRO A 2 2.89 -6.73 -7.43
N VAL A 3 1.97 -6.34 -8.32
CA VAL A 3 1.92 -5.00 -8.89
C VAL A 3 0.74 -4.27 -8.24
N ILE A 4 1.04 -3.19 -7.54
CA ILE A 4 0.04 -2.39 -6.80
C ILE A 4 -0.20 -1.12 -7.60
N THR A 5 -1.47 -0.89 -7.95
CA THR A 5 -1.89 0.33 -8.65
C THR A 5 -2.47 1.30 -7.62
N LEU A 6 -1.93 2.52 -7.59
CA LEU A 6 -2.38 3.58 -6.71
C LEU A 6 -3.52 4.39 -7.37
N PRO A 7 -4.30 5.16 -6.59
CA PRO A 7 -5.42 5.95 -7.12
C PRO A 7 -5.03 7.01 -8.16
N ASP A 8 -3.76 7.41 -8.19
CA ASP A 8 -3.19 8.33 -9.18
C ASP A 8 -2.83 7.65 -10.52
N GLY A 9 -3.05 6.34 -10.62
CA GLY A 9 -2.70 5.52 -11.78
C GLY A 9 -1.25 5.05 -11.81
N SER A 10 -0.42 5.45 -10.84
CA SER A 10 0.94 4.95 -10.73
C SER A 10 0.95 3.48 -10.31
N GLN A 11 1.95 2.73 -10.78
CA GLN A 11 2.11 1.32 -10.47
C GLN A 11 3.43 1.09 -9.76
N ARG A 12 3.40 0.26 -8.71
CA ARG A 12 4.58 -0.17 -7.98
C ARG A 12 4.71 -1.68 -8.02
N THR A 13 5.93 -2.16 -8.23
CA THR A 13 6.22 -3.60 -8.30
C THR A 13 7.06 -3.99 -7.10
N PHE A 14 6.60 -5.00 -6.37
CA PHE A 14 7.32 -5.52 -5.21
C PHE A 14 7.84 -6.93 -5.48
N SER A 15 8.99 -7.26 -4.89
CA SER A 15 9.64 -8.56 -5.04
C SER A 15 9.02 -9.64 -4.13
N SER A 16 8.41 -9.24 -3.01
CA SER A 16 7.73 -10.10 -2.04
C SER A 16 6.28 -9.67 -1.82
N PRO A 17 5.44 -10.48 -1.14
CA PRO A 17 4.22 -9.98 -0.51
C PRO A 17 4.56 -8.79 0.39
N VAL A 18 3.72 -7.77 0.36
CA VAL A 18 3.88 -6.53 1.12
C VAL A 18 2.53 -6.13 1.69
N SER A 19 2.58 -5.49 2.85
CA SER A 19 1.38 -4.95 3.48
C SER A 19 1.01 -3.58 2.94
N VAL A 20 -0.21 -3.13 3.24
CA VAL A 20 -0.62 -1.74 2.95
C VAL A 20 0.34 -0.74 3.59
N TYR A 21 0.78 -0.99 4.82
CA TYR A 21 1.75 -0.15 5.52
C TYR A 21 3.10 -0.10 4.79
N ASP A 22 3.58 -1.23 4.29
CA ASP A 22 4.86 -1.29 3.56
C ASP A 22 4.81 -0.43 2.28
N VAL A 23 3.69 -0.46 1.57
CA VAL A 23 3.46 0.40 0.39
C VAL A 23 3.48 1.87 0.79
N ALA A 24 2.82 2.24 1.89
CA ALA A 24 2.81 3.60 2.39
C ALA A 24 4.21 4.06 2.84
N ALA A 25 4.98 3.17 3.47
CA ALA A 25 6.36 3.43 3.92
C ALA A 25 7.33 3.64 2.75
N GLU A 26 7.16 2.90 1.67
CA GLU A 26 7.92 3.08 0.44
C GLU A 26 7.64 4.43 -0.24
N ILE A 27 6.39 4.91 -0.19
CA ILE A 27 6.00 6.23 -0.72
C ILE A 27 6.60 7.35 0.14
N GLY A 28 6.57 7.21 1.47
CA GLY A 28 7.29 8.10 2.35
C GLY A 28 6.84 8.04 3.81
N PRO A 29 7.70 8.48 4.75
CA PRO A 29 7.47 8.33 6.19
C PRO A 29 6.23 9.09 6.67
N GLY A 30 5.88 10.21 6.02
CA GLY A 30 4.67 10.98 6.34
C GLY A 30 3.39 10.20 6.04
N LEU A 31 3.34 9.48 4.91
CA LEU A 31 2.18 8.70 4.52
C LEU A 31 2.05 7.46 5.41
N ALA A 32 3.15 6.74 5.66
CA ALA A 32 3.16 5.62 6.60
C ALA A 32 2.63 6.01 7.98
N LYS A 33 3.09 7.16 8.51
CA LYS A 33 2.61 7.67 9.80
C LYS A 33 1.11 7.99 9.81
N ALA A 34 0.56 8.41 8.68
CA ALA A 34 -0.86 8.72 8.52
C ALA A 34 -1.71 7.51 8.12
N THR A 35 -1.10 6.35 7.84
CA THR A 35 -1.80 5.18 7.35
C THR A 35 -2.50 4.46 8.48
N LEU A 36 -3.84 4.39 8.41
CA LEU A 36 -4.67 3.67 9.37
C LEU A 36 -5.14 2.32 8.81
N ALA A 37 -5.50 2.30 7.53
CA ALA A 37 -6.07 1.16 6.82
C ALA A 37 -5.78 1.30 5.32
N GLY A 38 -6.06 0.25 4.56
CA GLY A 38 -6.00 0.25 3.10
C GLY A 38 -7.34 -0.09 2.49
N LYS A 39 -7.47 0.24 1.19
CA LYS A 39 -8.55 -0.24 0.34
C LYS A 39 -7.94 -1.08 -0.77
N VAL A 40 -8.14 -2.39 -0.74
CA VAL A 40 -7.60 -3.35 -1.70
C VAL A 40 -8.76 -3.96 -2.47
N ASN A 41 -8.82 -3.75 -3.79
CA ASN A 41 -9.89 -4.29 -4.65
C ASN A 41 -11.30 -4.02 -4.12
N ASP A 42 -11.55 -2.77 -3.72
CA ASP A 42 -12.81 -2.31 -3.11
C ASP A 42 -13.12 -2.80 -1.69
N GLU A 43 -12.23 -3.59 -1.07
CA GLU A 43 -12.36 -4.06 0.30
C GLU A 43 -11.49 -3.26 1.27
N LEU A 44 -12.04 -2.90 2.43
CA LEU A 44 -11.29 -2.24 3.51
C LEU A 44 -10.52 -3.29 4.30
N VAL A 45 -9.21 -3.06 4.44
CA VAL A 45 -8.29 -3.97 5.13
C VAL A 45 -7.42 -3.20 6.13
N ASP A 46 -6.93 -3.90 7.15
CA ASP A 46 -5.99 -3.32 8.11
C ASP A 46 -4.68 -2.89 7.44
N ALA A 47 -3.98 -1.94 8.05
CA ALA A 47 -2.67 -1.51 7.56
C ALA A 47 -1.63 -2.66 7.52
N ALA A 48 -1.80 -3.67 8.38
CA ALA A 48 -0.94 -4.84 8.46
C ALA A 48 -1.38 -6.02 7.55
N PHE A 49 -2.44 -5.85 6.76
CA PHE A 49 -2.91 -6.82 5.77
C PHE A 49 -1.87 -7.06 4.69
#